data_AF-A0A8T4QM97-F1
#
_entry.id   AF-A0A8T4QM97-F1
#
_cell.length_a   1.000
_cell.length_b   1.000
_cell.length_c   1.000
_cell.angle_alpha   90.00
_cell.angle_beta   90.00
_cell.angle_gamma   90.00
#
_symmetry.space_group_name_H-M   'P 1'
#
loop_
_entity.id
_entity.type
_entity.pdbx_description
1 polymer ?
#
loop_
_entity_poly.entity_id
_entity_poly.type
_entity_poly.pdbx_seq_one_letter_code
_entity_poly.pdbx_strand_id
1 'polypeptide(L)'
;MHFYESSIITTKDGLHCQVYGNEHPKEAVLVKPKYIPTDKIESSVLPYRFISSRKMNRLNFWVEKEGLRQYIENFTIAYPYYLYKSSFHDSHRLFFAVPIEQIERIYFPRRGLKELMSMPLEALDPHLRNVYQFVQLLVQSGLRLKDLGVTYSTLMGHYMQNISDINIVVYGKEQFWKLMSFMEKVQHPSLRWKSDEEWQEYFRSRKRRRSLVQVGRRTIPRTRISYGSSNGC
;
A
#
# COMPACT_ATOMS: atom_id res chain seq x y z
N MET A 1 17.43 -5.27 -17.66
CA MET A 1 16.51 -5.70 -16.58
C MET A 1 15.19 -4.97 -16.76
N HIS A 2 14.03 -5.63 -16.67
CA HIS A 2 12.73 -4.98 -16.86
C HIS A 2 12.04 -4.75 -15.51
N PHE A 3 11.47 -3.56 -15.31
CA PHE A 3 10.80 -3.14 -14.08
C PHE A 3 9.29 -3.12 -14.30
N TYR A 4 8.64 -4.21 -13.90
CA TYR A 4 7.19 -4.32 -14.00
C TYR A 4 6.50 -3.39 -13.01
N GLU A 5 5.41 -2.75 -13.46
CA GLU A 5 4.51 -1.99 -12.60
C GLU A 5 4.10 -2.80 -11.36
N SER A 6 3.90 -2.10 -10.24
CA SER A 6 3.56 -2.70 -8.95
C SER A 6 4.66 -3.54 -8.29
N SER A 7 5.84 -3.66 -8.91
CA SER A 7 7.04 -4.06 -8.19
C SER A 7 7.40 -3.03 -7.13
N ILE A 8 8.10 -3.44 -6.09
CA ILE A 8 8.55 -2.55 -5.03
C ILE A 8 10.06 -2.47 -5.05
N ILE A 9 10.57 -1.26 -4.98
CA ILE A 9 11.99 -0.95 -4.87
C ILE A 9 12.23 -0.45 -3.45
N THR A 10 13.26 -0.98 -2.79
CA THR A 10 13.89 -0.31 -1.65
C THR A 10 15.16 0.36 -2.13
N THR A 11 15.37 1.62 -1.75
CA THR A 11 16.58 2.37 -2.12
C THR A 11 17.66 2.26 -1.06
N LYS A 12 18.89 2.64 -1.39
CA LYS A 12 20.02 2.71 -0.44
C LYS A 12 19.79 3.70 0.71
N ASP A 13 18.98 4.74 0.48
CA ASP A 13 18.53 5.64 1.56
C ASP A 13 17.40 5.05 2.41
N GLY A 14 16.81 3.94 1.99
CA GLY A 14 15.72 3.26 2.68
C GLY A 14 14.32 3.74 2.30
N LEU A 15 14.15 4.39 1.15
CA LEU A 15 12.81 4.67 0.62
C LEU A 15 12.19 3.39 0.10
N HIS A 16 10.89 3.21 0.32
CA HIS A 16 10.11 2.14 -0.31
C HIS A 16 9.24 2.74 -1.39
N CYS A 17 9.49 2.35 -2.63
CA CYS A 17 8.95 2.94 -3.84
C CYS A 17 8.18 1.89 -4.65
N GLN A 18 6.95 2.19 -5.06
CA GLN A 18 6.24 1.34 -6.02
C GLN A 18 6.67 1.75 -7.43
N VAL A 19 7.04 0.78 -8.28
CA VAL A 19 7.28 1.02 -9.71
C VAL A 19 5.99 1.45 -10.38
N TYR A 20 6.06 2.52 -11.17
CA TYR A 20 4.92 3.11 -11.87
C TYR A 20 5.10 2.96 -13.39
N GLY A 21 4.15 2.30 -14.05
CA GLY A 21 4.28 1.95 -15.47
C GLY A 21 5.32 0.85 -15.73
N ASN A 22 5.43 0.45 -17.01
CA ASN A 22 6.36 -0.58 -17.48
C ASN A 22 7.49 -0.03 -18.37
N GLU A 23 7.45 1.27 -18.65
CA GLU A 23 8.45 1.98 -19.44
C GLU A 23 9.14 3.02 -18.57
N HIS A 24 10.46 3.07 -18.67
CA HIS A 24 11.32 3.83 -17.78
C HIS A 24 12.45 4.48 -18.56
N PRO A 25 12.95 5.66 -18.13
CA PRO A 25 14.20 6.22 -18.62
C PRO A 25 15.36 5.22 -18.53
N LYS A 26 16.39 5.39 -19.38
CA LYS A 26 17.51 4.42 -19.51
C LYS A 26 18.21 4.11 -18.17
N GLU A 27 18.36 5.11 -17.31
CA GLU A 27 19.17 5.05 -16.09
C GLU A 27 18.35 5.24 -14.80
N ALA A 28 17.03 5.33 -14.90
CA ALA A 28 16.18 5.55 -13.75
C ALA A 28 14.82 4.86 -13.91
N VAL A 29 14.24 4.41 -12.79
CA VAL A 29 12.93 3.76 -12.76
C VAL A 29 11.90 4.75 -12.24
N LEU A 30 10.83 5.00 -12.99
CA LEU A 30 9.72 5.83 -12.53
C LEU A 30 8.99 5.12 -11.39
N VAL A 31 8.78 5.86 -10.30
CA VAL A 31 8.20 5.30 -9.08
C VAL A 31 7.19 6.24 -8.45
N LYS A 32 6.44 5.70 -7.50
CA LYS A 32 5.77 6.44 -6.45
C LYS A 32 6.42 6.11 -5.10
N PRO A 33 7.12 7.05 -4.45
CA PRO A 33 7.56 6.89 -3.08
C PRO A 33 6.35 6.64 -2.18
N LYS A 34 6.41 5.59 -1.35
CA LYS A 34 5.30 5.23 -0.45
C LYS A 34 5.69 5.35 1.01
N TYR A 35 6.88 4.87 1.38
CA TYR A 35 7.43 5.01 2.73
C TYR A 35 8.77 5.71 2.64
N ILE A 36 8.91 6.82 3.37
CA ILE A 36 10.11 7.67 3.35
C ILE A 36 10.65 7.81 4.77
N PRO A 37 11.96 7.57 4.99
CA PRO A 37 12.61 7.81 6.28
C PRO A 37 12.35 9.18 6.90
N THR A 38 12.04 9.19 8.21
CA THR A 38 11.83 10.43 8.97
C THR A 38 13.12 11.10 9.44
N ASP A 39 14.28 10.46 9.26
CA ASP A 39 15.58 10.97 9.68
C ASP A 39 16.06 12.14 8.81
N LYS A 40 15.80 12.10 7.50
CA LYS A 40 16.13 13.21 6.57
C LYS A 40 15.01 14.22 6.44
N ILE A 41 13.74 13.77 6.41
CA ILE A 41 12.57 14.65 6.34
C ILE A 41 11.46 14.10 7.21
N GLU A 42 10.87 14.93 8.06
CA GLU A 42 9.68 14.57 8.82
C GLU A 42 8.47 15.36 8.31
N SER A 43 7.29 14.75 8.40
CA SER A 43 6.03 15.40 8.10
C SER A 43 5.14 15.46 9.33
N SER A 44 4.59 16.63 9.62
CA SER A 44 3.51 16.78 10.61
C SER A 44 2.13 16.44 10.02
N VAL A 45 2.00 16.35 8.70
CA VAL A 45 0.71 16.14 8.02
C VAL A 45 0.55 14.74 7.43
N LEU A 46 1.64 14.07 7.07
CA LEU A 46 1.59 12.70 6.58
C LEU A 46 1.44 11.72 7.75
N PRO A 47 0.63 10.66 7.59
CA PRO A 47 0.64 9.57 8.55
C PRO A 47 2.01 8.90 8.54
N TYR A 48 2.45 8.36 9.67
CA TYR A 48 3.66 7.55 9.74
C TYR A 48 3.32 6.05 9.86
N ARG A 49 4.33 5.22 9.60
CA ARG A 49 4.31 3.78 9.88
C ARG A 49 5.68 3.33 10.38
N PHE A 50 5.70 2.39 11.31
CA PHE A 50 6.92 1.67 11.65
C PHE A 50 7.09 0.49 10.69
N ILE A 51 8.23 0.43 10.00
CA ILE A 51 8.61 -0.70 9.14
C ILE A 51 10.02 -1.11 9.55
N SER A 52 10.18 -2.37 9.97
CA SER A 52 11.45 -2.89 10.52
C SER A 52 12.02 -1.96 11.62
N SER A 53 11.15 -1.55 12.55
CA SER A 53 11.44 -0.63 13.65
C SER A 53 11.86 0.80 13.26
N ARG A 54 11.89 1.14 11.97
CA ARG A 54 12.14 2.52 11.51
C ARG A 54 10.83 3.26 11.33
N LYS A 55 10.74 4.49 11.85
CA LYS A 55 9.62 5.41 11.60
C LYS A 55 9.72 5.94 10.16
N MET A 56 8.62 5.82 9.42
CA MET A 56 8.55 6.17 8.00
C MET A 56 7.35 7.08 7.76
N ASN A 57 7.53 8.23 7.10
CA ASN A 57 6.41 8.97 6.52
C ASN A 57 5.74 8.09 5.46
N ARG A 58 4.41 7.99 5.50
CA ARG A 58 3.62 7.31 4.46
C ARG A 58 3.04 8.36 3.52
N LEU A 59 3.62 8.48 2.32
CA LEU A 59 3.14 9.44 1.34
C LEU A 59 1.67 9.16 1.01
N ASN A 60 0.85 10.19 1.18
CA ASN A 60 -0.58 10.14 0.98
C ASN A 60 -1.03 11.48 0.39
N PHE A 61 -1.61 11.45 -0.80
CA PHE A 61 -2.10 12.65 -1.47
C PHE A 61 -3.45 13.15 -0.92
N TRP A 62 -4.06 12.39 0.00
CA TRP A 62 -5.34 12.75 0.64
C TRP A 62 -5.14 13.39 2.02
N VAL A 63 -4.19 14.31 2.13
CA VAL A 63 -3.93 15.11 3.35
C VAL A 63 -4.15 16.60 3.05
N GLU A 64 -3.94 17.45 4.06
CA GLU A 64 -3.98 18.91 3.94
C GLU A 64 -3.01 19.38 2.81
N LYS A 65 -3.47 20.25 1.91
CA LYS A 65 -2.82 20.51 0.62
C LYS A 65 -1.54 21.32 0.78
N GLU A 66 -1.57 22.36 1.60
CA GLU A 66 -0.45 23.26 1.84
C GLU A 66 0.69 22.51 2.53
N GLY A 67 0.38 21.69 3.54
CA GLY A 67 1.36 20.84 4.21
C GLY A 67 1.93 19.74 3.31
N LEU A 68 1.12 19.17 2.42
CA LEU A 68 1.61 18.24 1.40
C LEU A 68 2.57 18.94 0.43
N ARG A 69 2.21 20.15 -0.04
CA ARG A 69 3.06 20.95 -0.93
C ARG A 69 4.42 21.22 -0.27
N GLN A 70 4.42 21.69 0.98
CA GLN A 70 5.64 21.92 1.75
C GLN A 70 6.46 20.64 1.93
N TYR A 71 5.80 19.51 2.19
CA TYR A 71 6.52 18.24 2.32
C TYR A 71 7.19 17.81 1.01
N ILE A 72 6.51 18.00 -0.13
CA ILE A 72 7.07 17.68 -1.44
C ILE A 72 8.26 18.60 -1.76
N GLU A 73 8.21 19.88 -1.42
CA GLU A 73 9.36 20.80 -1.53
C GLU A 73 10.52 20.37 -0.65
N ASN A 74 10.27 20.01 0.61
CA ASN A 74 11.32 19.50 1.49
C ASN A 74 11.90 18.17 0.98
N PHE A 75 11.06 17.32 0.39
CA PHE A 75 11.51 16.08 -0.26
C PHE A 75 12.48 16.38 -1.41
N THR A 76 12.20 17.36 -2.26
CA THR A 76 13.09 17.68 -3.40
C THR A 76 14.46 18.15 -2.95
N ILE A 77 14.55 18.82 -1.79
CA ILE A 77 15.80 19.27 -1.19
C ILE A 77 16.57 18.10 -0.55
N ALA A 78 15.88 17.24 0.21
CA ALA A 78 16.53 16.15 0.93
C ALA A 78 16.91 14.95 0.04
N TYR A 79 16.21 14.80 -1.08
CA TYR A 79 16.34 13.67 -2.00
C TYR A 79 16.40 14.12 -3.48
N PRO A 80 17.37 14.98 -3.85
CA PRO A 80 17.37 15.63 -5.17
C PRO A 80 17.54 14.65 -6.33
N TYR A 81 18.28 13.55 -6.12
CA TYR A 81 18.52 12.50 -7.12
C TYR A 81 17.34 11.53 -7.30
N TYR A 82 16.29 11.60 -6.48
CA TYR A 82 15.06 10.83 -6.69
C TYR A 82 14.02 11.56 -7.56
N LEU A 83 14.44 12.62 -8.24
CA LEU A 83 13.62 13.39 -9.16
C LEU A 83 14.15 13.23 -10.59
N TYR A 84 13.23 12.94 -11.51
CA TYR A 84 13.54 12.87 -12.92
C TYR A 84 13.09 14.13 -13.65
N LYS A 85 14.03 14.77 -14.35
CA LYS A 85 13.73 15.88 -15.25
C LYS A 85 13.54 15.32 -16.66
N SER A 86 12.31 15.36 -17.15
CA SER A 86 12.01 14.94 -18.52
C SER A 86 12.34 16.05 -19.51
N SER A 87 13.01 15.70 -20.61
CA SER A 87 13.22 16.61 -21.75
C SER A 87 11.94 16.91 -22.53
N PHE A 88 10.87 16.13 -22.32
CA PHE A 88 9.59 16.24 -23.04
C PHE A 88 8.50 16.98 -22.26
N HIS A 89 8.78 17.37 -21.02
CA HIS A 89 7.82 18.05 -20.15
C HIS A 89 8.41 19.35 -19.61
N ASP A 90 7.55 20.28 -19.23
CA ASP A 90 7.97 21.49 -18.55
C ASP A 90 8.65 21.17 -17.20
N SER A 91 9.44 22.12 -16.73
CA SER A 91 10.21 22.00 -15.49
C SER A 91 9.36 21.95 -14.22
N HIS A 92 8.06 22.28 -14.29
CA HIS A 92 7.15 22.23 -13.14
C HIS A 92 6.57 20.84 -12.93
N ARG A 93 6.69 19.94 -13.92
CA ARG A 93 6.18 18.58 -13.81
C ARG A 93 7.12 17.70 -12.99
N LEU A 94 6.61 17.22 -11.86
CA LEU A 94 7.36 16.40 -10.92
C LEU A 94 7.25 14.91 -11.26
N PHE A 95 8.38 14.28 -11.60
CA PHE A 95 8.50 12.84 -11.73
C PHE A 95 9.41 12.31 -10.64
N PHE A 96 8.91 11.36 -9.85
CA PHE A 96 9.78 10.62 -8.94
C PHE A 96 10.39 9.44 -9.69
N ALA A 97 11.71 9.29 -9.56
CA ALA A 97 12.43 8.17 -10.14
C ALA A 97 13.52 7.69 -9.20
N VAL A 98 13.86 6.42 -9.27
CA VAL A 98 15.02 5.87 -8.56
C VAL A 98 16.11 5.59 -9.59
N PRO A 99 17.27 6.28 -9.51
CA PRO A 99 18.43 5.92 -10.31
C PRO A 99 18.80 4.46 -10.08
N ILE A 100 19.18 3.73 -11.14
CA ILE A 100 19.41 2.28 -11.05
C ILE A 100 20.47 1.95 -9.99
N GLU A 101 21.51 2.77 -9.88
CA GLU A 101 22.60 2.64 -8.91
C GLU A 101 22.18 2.90 -7.46
N GLN A 102 21.02 3.52 -7.23
CA GLN A 102 20.45 3.77 -5.89
C GLN A 102 19.46 2.68 -5.45
N ILE A 103 19.21 1.68 -6.30
CA ILE A 103 18.37 0.53 -5.95
C ILE A 103 19.15 -0.39 -5.01
N GLU A 104 18.60 -0.65 -3.83
CA GLU A 104 19.13 -1.65 -2.89
C GLU A 104 18.53 -3.03 -3.19
N ARG A 105 17.21 -3.10 -3.34
CA ARG A 105 16.50 -4.36 -3.61
C ARG A 105 15.21 -4.14 -4.37
N ILE A 106 14.83 -5.16 -5.14
CA ILE A 106 13.60 -5.19 -5.92
C ILE A 106 12.77 -6.40 -5.49
N TYR A 107 11.49 -6.16 -5.27
CA TYR A 107 10.49 -7.15 -4.91
C TYR A 107 9.50 -7.28 -6.06
N PHE A 108 9.47 -8.46 -6.68
CA PHE A 108 8.62 -8.74 -7.83
C PHE A 108 7.32 -9.43 -7.41
N PRO A 109 6.13 -8.91 -7.78
CA PRO A 109 4.86 -9.46 -7.31
C PRO A 109 4.62 -10.92 -7.70
N ARG A 110 4.97 -11.30 -8.93
CA ARG A 110 4.89 -12.70 -9.41
C ARG A 110 5.78 -13.64 -8.60
N ARG A 111 7.01 -13.20 -8.29
CA ARG A 111 7.97 -14.00 -7.53
C ARG A 111 7.49 -14.17 -6.10
N GLY A 112 7.09 -13.09 -5.44
CA GLY A 112 6.56 -13.16 -4.07
C GLY A 112 5.30 -14.02 -3.97
N LEU A 113 4.41 -13.96 -4.96
CA LEU A 113 3.25 -14.85 -4.99
C LEU A 113 3.66 -16.31 -5.22
N LYS A 114 4.58 -16.58 -6.15
CA LYS A 114 5.07 -17.94 -6.38
C LYS A 114 5.72 -18.53 -5.13
N GLU A 115 6.54 -17.75 -4.42
CA GLU A 115 7.15 -18.15 -3.15
C GLU A 115 6.07 -18.46 -2.11
N LEU A 116 5.10 -17.56 -1.90
CA LEU A 116 3.97 -17.79 -0.99
C LEU A 116 3.19 -19.08 -1.32
N MET A 117 2.85 -19.30 -2.58
CA MET A 117 2.09 -20.48 -3.01
C MET A 117 2.88 -21.79 -2.92
N SER A 118 4.20 -21.73 -2.76
CA SER A 118 5.07 -22.91 -2.59
C SER A 118 5.31 -23.29 -1.13
N MET A 119 4.90 -22.44 -0.18
CA MET A 119 5.05 -22.71 1.25
C MET A 119 4.00 -23.74 1.73
N PRO A 120 4.35 -24.61 2.71
CA PRO A 120 3.37 -25.46 3.38
C PRO A 120 2.26 -24.62 4.06
N LEU A 121 1.00 -25.05 3.95
CA LEU A 121 -0.16 -24.32 4.49
C LEU A 121 -0.06 -24.10 6.00
N GLU A 122 0.55 -25.04 6.70
CA GLU A 122 0.74 -25.04 8.16
C GLU A 122 1.68 -23.92 8.59
N ALA A 123 2.65 -23.55 7.72
CA ALA A 123 3.60 -22.48 7.96
C ALA A 123 3.02 -21.07 7.66
N LEU A 124 1.86 -21.00 7.02
CA LEU A 124 1.22 -19.73 6.71
C LEU A 124 0.44 -19.21 7.92
N ASP A 125 0.62 -17.93 8.23
CA ASP A 125 -0.23 -17.23 9.20
C ASP A 125 -1.65 -16.98 8.63
N PRO A 126 -2.62 -16.55 9.45
CA PRO A 126 -4.00 -16.36 8.98
C PRO A 126 -4.15 -15.42 7.78
N HIS A 127 -3.35 -14.35 7.69
CA HIS A 127 -3.42 -13.42 6.55
C HIS A 127 -2.89 -14.09 5.29
N LEU A 128 -1.76 -14.78 5.37
CA LEU A 128 -1.18 -15.50 4.24
C LEU A 128 -2.04 -16.69 3.80
N ARG A 129 -2.72 -17.38 4.71
CA ARG A 129 -3.72 -18.41 4.38
C ARG A 129 -4.88 -17.82 3.60
N ASN A 130 -5.39 -16.65 4.00
CA ASN A 130 -6.44 -15.96 3.25
C ASN A 130 -5.96 -15.57 1.85
N VAL A 131 -4.72 -15.08 1.70
CA VAL A 131 -4.14 -14.79 0.38
C VAL A 131 -4.05 -16.07 -0.46
N TYR A 132 -3.55 -17.16 0.12
CA TYR A 132 -3.44 -18.46 -0.56
C TYR A 132 -4.80 -18.96 -1.05
N GLN A 133 -5.80 -19.01 -0.17
CA GLN A 133 -7.15 -19.45 -0.49
C GLN A 133 -7.81 -18.54 -1.53
N PHE A 134 -7.63 -17.23 -1.42
CA PHE A 134 -8.14 -16.28 -2.39
C PHE A 134 -7.51 -16.54 -3.77
N VAL A 135 -6.20 -16.73 -3.85
CA VAL A 135 -5.51 -17.03 -5.12
C VAL A 135 -5.98 -18.37 -5.71
N GLN A 136 -6.21 -19.40 -4.88
CA GLN A 136 -6.81 -20.67 -5.32
C GLN A 136 -8.21 -20.47 -5.93
N LEU A 137 -9.00 -19.54 -5.39
CA LEU A 137 -10.27 -19.16 -6.00
C LEU A 137 -10.05 -18.44 -7.34
N LEU A 138 -9.14 -17.45 -7.39
CA LEU A 138 -8.91 -16.66 -8.60
C LEU A 138 -8.46 -17.52 -9.78
N VAL A 139 -7.65 -18.57 -9.57
CA VAL A 139 -7.21 -19.45 -10.68
C VAL A 139 -8.35 -20.29 -11.27
N GLN A 140 -9.48 -20.47 -10.58
CA GLN A 140 -10.67 -21.13 -11.13
C GLN A 140 -11.32 -20.32 -12.27
N SER A 141 -11.00 -19.02 -12.39
CA SER A 141 -11.32 -18.23 -13.58
C SER A 141 -10.61 -18.72 -14.85
N GLY A 142 -9.72 -19.72 -14.75
CA GLY A 142 -8.88 -20.20 -15.82
C GLY A 142 -7.66 -19.31 -16.09
N LEU A 143 -7.27 -18.49 -15.11
CA LEU A 143 -5.97 -17.82 -15.06
C LEU A 143 -4.93 -18.82 -14.53
N ARG A 144 -3.68 -18.69 -14.99
CA ARG A 144 -2.56 -19.44 -14.42
C ARG A 144 -1.91 -18.62 -13.31
N LEU A 145 -1.21 -19.28 -12.40
CA LEU A 145 -0.51 -18.59 -11.31
C LEU A 145 0.46 -17.51 -11.82
N LYS A 146 1.12 -17.72 -12.97
CA LYS A 146 2.03 -16.73 -13.57
C LYS A 146 1.34 -15.46 -14.09
N ASP A 147 0.03 -15.50 -14.25
CA ASP A 147 -0.79 -14.36 -14.67
C ASP A 147 -1.16 -13.47 -13.45
N LEU A 148 -0.77 -13.87 -12.24
CA LEU A 148 -1.05 -13.19 -10.97
C LEU A 148 0.24 -12.79 -10.22
N GLY A 149 0.11 -11.82 -9.32
CA GLY A 149 1.15 -11.44 -8.36
C GLY A 149 0.54 -10.86 -7.09
N VAL A 150 1.35 -10.71 -6.05
CA VAL A 150 0.95 -10.05 -4.81
C VAL A 150 1.86 -8.85 -4.55
N THR A 151 1.31 -7.72 -4.10
CA THR A 151 2.11 -6.50 -3.89
C THR A 151 1.89 -5.88 -2.49
N TYR A 152 2.56 -4.76 -2.23
CA TYR A 152 2.53 -3.97 -1.01
C TYR A 152 2.83 -4.75 0.27
N SER A 153 1.99 -4.61 1.29
CA SER A 153 2.26 -5.07 2.64
C SER A 153 2.44 -6.59 2.70
N THR A 154 1.70 -7.34 1.88
CA THR A 154 1.87 -8.79 1.77
C THR A 154 3.23 -9.13 1.15
N LEU A 155 3.57 -8.53 0.00
CA LEU A 155 4.86 -8.77 -0.68
C LEU A 155 6.07 -8.41 0.19
N MET A 156 5.94 -7.34 0.97
CA MET A 156 7.00 -6.84 1.85
C MET A 156 6.94 -7.40 3.28
N GLY A 157 6.01 -8.30 3.60
CA GLY A 157 5.91 -8.93 4.92
C GLY A 157 5.58 -7.99 6.09
N HIS A 158 5.06 -6.79 5.85
CA HIS A 158 4.69 -5.83 6.89
C HIS A 158 3.17 -5.54 6.92
N TYR A 159 2.36 -6.55 6.61
CA TYR A 159 0.90 -6.48 6.81
C TYR A 159 0.57 -6.56 8.30
N MET A 160 -0.57 -5.98 8.65
CA MET A 160 -1.20 -6.14 9.97
C MET A 160 -2.33 -7.14 9.82
N GLN A 161 -2.26 -8.24 10.56
CA GLN A 161 -3.30 -9.26 10.58
C GLN A 161 -4.68 -8.63 10.84
N ASN A 162 -5.70 -9.11 10.13
CA ASN A 162 -7.09 -8.64 10.19
C ASN A 162 -7.35 -7.16 9.80
N ILE A 163 -6.32 -6.41 9.42
CA ILE A 163 -6.43 -4.98 9.08
C ILE A 163 -5.98 -4.69 7.64
N SER A 164 -4.98 -5.42 7.14
CA SER A 164 -4.40 -5.13 5.82
C SER A 164 -5.20 -5.76 4.68
N ASP A 165 -5.44 -4.98 3.64
CA ASP A 165 -6.05 -5.45 2.40
C ASP A 165 -5.13 -6.44 1.65
N ILE A 166 -5.73 -7.41 0.96
CA ILE A 166 -5.04 -8.28 0.00
C ILE A 166 -4.94 -7.54 -1.34
N ASN A 167 -3.72 -7.36 -1.86
CA ASN A 167 -3.48 -6.63 -3.11
C ASN A 167 -2.93 -7.59 -4.17
N ILE A 168 -3.79 -8.00 -5.11
CA ILE A 168 -3.44 -8.86 -6.24
C ILE A 168 -3.14 -8.01 -7.47
N VAL A 169 -2.08 -8.37 -8.19
CA VAL A 169 -1.73 -7.83 -9.51
C VAL A 169 -2.15 -8.86 -10.55
N VAL A 170 -2.89 -8.43 -11.57
CA VAL A 170 -3.26 -9.28 -12.71
C VAL A 170 -2.49 -8.81 -13.93
N TYR A 171 -1.78 -9.73 -14.59
CA TYR A 171 -0.95 -9.41 -15.73
C TYR A 171 -1.66 -9.75 -17.03
N GLY A 172 -1.92 -8.71 -17.84
CA GLY A 172 -2.54 -8.81 -19.15
C GLY A 172 -4.02 -8.39 -19.14
N LYS A 173 -4.42 -7.62 -20.17
CA LYS A 173 -5.76 -7.05 -20.29
C LYS A 173 -6.84 -8.13 -20.38
N GLU A 174 -6.61 -9.15 -21.19
CA GLU A 174 -7.55 -10.27 -21.35
C GLU A 174 -7.69 -11.08 -20.06
N GLN A 175 -6.58 -11.31 -19.35
CA GLN A 175 -6.58 -12.03 -18.08
C GLN A 175 -7.34 -11.25 -17.01
N PHE A 176 -7.18 -9.93 -16.98
CA PHE A 176 -7.96 -9.06 -16.10
C PHE A 176 -9.46 -9.19 -16.37
N TRP A 177 -9.92 -9.04 -17.62
CA TRP A 177 -11.34 -9.12 -17.94
C TRP A 177 -11.92 -10.52 -17.69
N LYS A 178 -11.16 -11.57 -18.00
CA LYS A 178 -11.54 -12.95 -17.68
C LYS A 178 -11.75 -13.12 -16.18
N LEU A 179 -10.86 -12.57 -15.36
CA LEU A 179 -11.00 -12.62 -13.90
C LEU A 179 -12.22 -11.80 -13.42
N MET A 180 -12.43 -10.60 -13.96
CA MET A 180 -13.57 -9.77 -13.56
C MET A 180 -14.91 -10.45 -13.85
N SER A 181 -15.08 -11.02 -15.05
CA SER A 181 -16.30 -11.78 -15.40
C SER A 181 -16.51 -13.02 -14.53
N PHE A 182 -15.44 -13.63 -14.02
CA PHE A 182 -15.52 -14.70 -13.02
C PHE A 182 -15.95 -14.14 -11.65
N MET A 183 -15.33 -13.04 -11.19
CA MET A 183 -15.62 -12.42 -9.89
C MET A 183 -17.05 -11.89 -9.78
N GLU A 184 -17.68 -11.51 -10.89
CA GLU A 184 -19.10 -11.12 -10.93
C GLU A 184 -20.06 -12.26 -10.61
N LYS A 185 -19.65 -13.51 -10.88
CA LYS A 185 -20.53 -14.69 -10.83
C LYS A 185 -20.19 -15.64 -9.69
N VAL A 186 -18.93 -15.64 -9.25
CA VAL A 186 -18.45 -16.57 -8.23
C VAL A 186 -19.15 -16.34 -6.91
N GLN A 187 -19.64 -17.43 -6.32
CA GLN A 187 -20.14 -17.45 -4.96
C GLN A 187 -19.15 -18.24 -4.10
N HIS A 188 -18.75 -17.67 -2.97
CA HIS A 188 -17.86 -18.33 -2.03
C HIS A 188 -18.29 -17.95 -0.60
N PRO A 189 -18.41 -18.90 0.35
CA PRO A 189 -18.92 -18.61 1.69
C PRO A 189 -18.13 -17.52 2.44
N SER A 190 -16.85 -17.37 2.14
CA SER A 190 -15.97 -16.37 2.74
C SER A 190 -15.93 -15.02 1.99
N LEU A 191 -16.67 -14.89 0.88
CA LEU A 191 -16.71 -13.66 0.08
C LEU A 191 -18.13 -13.08 0.08
N ARG A 192 -18.19 -11.76 0.26
CA ARG A 192 -19.38 -10.98 -0.02
C ARG A 192 -18.98 -9.60 -0.48
N TRP A 193 -19.82 -8.99 -1.31
CA TRP A 193 -19.70 -7.57 -1.59
C TRP A 193 -19.98 -6.76 -0.32
N LYS A 194 -19.30 -5.63 -0.19
CA LYS A 194 -19.62 -4.65 0.85
C LYS A 194 -20.97 -4.03 0.54
N SER A 195 -21.78 -3.80 1.59
CA SER A 195 -23.00 -3.01 1.45
C SER A 195 -22.67 -1.54 1.20
N ASP A 196 -23.65 -0.77 0.74
CA ASP A 196 -23.49 0.67 0.54
C ASP A 196 -23.14 1.39 1.85
N GLU A 197 -23.71 0.96 2.98
CA GLU A 197 -23.40 1.50 4.31
C GLU A 197 -21.95 1.20 4.69
N GLU A 198 -21.45 0.00 4.40
CA GLU A 198 -20.06 -0.36 4.66
C GLU A 198 -19.09 0.43 3.77
N TRP A 199 -19.47 0.69 2.52
CA TRP A 199 -18.72 1.58 1.64
C TRP A 199 -18.72 3.01 2.17
N GLN A 200 -19.87 3.54 2.57
CA GLN A 200 -19.98 4.86 3.18
C GLN A 200 -19.12 4.97 4.44
N GLU A 201 -19.17 3.98 5.33
CA GLU A 201 -18.36 3.97 6.55
C GLU A 201 -16.87 3.82 6.25
N TYR A 202 -16.50 3.02 5.25
CA TYR A 202 -15.13 2.95 4.75
C TYR A 202 -14.63 4.30 4.24
N PHE A 203 -15.44 5.04 3.48
CA PHE A 203 -15.10 6.39 3.04
C PHE A 203 -15.05 7.39 4.21
N ARG A 204 -15.99 7.31 5.17
CA ARG A 204 -16.01 8.15 6.36
C ARG A 204 -14.82 7.89 7.27
N SER A 205 -14.44 6.65 7.53
CA SER A 205 -13.29 6.30 8.37
C SER A 205 -11.96 6.76 7.76
N ARG A 206 -11.82 6.70 6.44
CA ARG A 206 -10.70 7.35 5.72
C ARG A 206 -10.74 8.88 5.81
N LYS A 207 -11.92 9.50 5.91
CA LYS A 207 -12.08 10.91 6.27
C LYS A 207 -11.89 11.19 7.77
N ARG A 208 -12.14 10.26 8.71
CA ARG A 208 -11.98 10.47 10.17
C ARG A 208 -10.55 10.27 10.67
N ARG A 209 -9.72 9.49 9.96
CA ARG A 209 -8.26 9.59 10.11
C ARG A 209 -7.70 11.01 9.82
N ARG A 210 -8.52 11.95 9.32
CA ARG A 210 -8.20 13.38 9.22
C ARG A 210 -8.13 14.11 10.57
N SER A 211 -8.87 13.70 11.61
CA SER A 211 -8.96 14.45 12.87
C SER A 211 -8.13 13.87 14.01
N LEU A 212 -7.88 12.56 14.02
CA LEU A 212 -7.14 11.90 15.10
C LEU A 212 -5.62 12.12 15.06
N VAL A 213 -5.05 12.65 13.96
CA VAL A 213 -3.64 13.10 13.91
C VAL A 213 -3.47 14.47 14.57
N GLN A 214 -4.55 15.25 14.78
CA GLN A 214 -4.51 16.57 15.44
C GLN A 214 -4.77 16.56 16.95
N VAL A 215 -5.12 15.43 17.57
CA VAL A 215 -5.35 15.37 19.03
C VAL A 215 -4.42 14.36 19.69
N GLY A 216 -3.12 14.66 19.61
CA GLY A 216 -2.08 14.04 20.42
C GLY A 216 -1.83 14.77 21.74
N ARG A 217 -2.84 15.40 22.34
CA ARG A 217 -2.87 15.79 23.77
C ARG A 217 -4.31 15.88 24.23
N ARG A 218 -4.78 14.83 24.91
CA ARG A 218 -5.64 14.93 26.11
C ARG A 218 -5.90 13.52 26.64
N THR A 219 -5.30 13.26 27.79
CA THR A 219 -5.73 12.25 28.76
C THR A 219 -7.24 12.27 28.91
N ILE A 220 -7.90 11.14 28.64
CA ILE A 220 -9.31 10.95 28.98
C ILE A 220 -9.36 10.45 30.43
N PRO A 221 -10.01 11.16 31.37
CA PRO A 221 -10.22 10.65 32.71
C PRO A 221 -11.17 9.44 32.64
N ARG A 222 -10.83 8.38 33.37
CA ARG A 222 -11.76 7.28 33.65
C ARG A 222 -12.87 7.79 34.55
N THR A 223 -14.07 7.96 34.03
CA THR A 223 -15.28 8.01 34.86
C THR A 223 -15.87 6.60 34.96
N ARG A 224 -15.85 6.08 36.19
CA ARG A 224 -16.63 4.91 36.62
C ARG A 224 -18.10 5.20 36.39
N ILE A 225 -18.80 4.33 35.68
CA ILE A 225 -20.26 4.24 35.78
C ILE A 225 -20.52 3.18 36.85
N SER A 226 -20.97 3.63 38.02
CA SER A 226 -21.54 2.79 39.07
C SER A 226 -22.95 2.35 38.67
N TYR A 227 -23.24 1.06 38.84
CA TYR A 227 -24.60 0.53 38.83
C TYR A 227 -25.44 1.17 39.95
N GLY A 228 -26.71 1.46 39.66
CA GLY A 228 -27.65 2.01 40.62
C GLY A 228 -29.09 1.97 40.10
N SER A 229 -29.87 1.08 40.69
CA SER A 229 -31.25 0.68 40.41
C SER A 229 -32.33 1.76 40.56
N SER A 230 -33.47 1.49 39.90
CA SER A 230 -34.87 1.54 40.42
C SER A 230 -35.67 2.85 40.53
N ASN A 231 -36.86 2.76 39.90
CA ASN A 231 -38.24 3.10 40.36
C ASN A 231 -38.90 4.47 40.10
N GLY A 232 -40.15 4.36 39.62
CA GLY A 232 -41.30 5.26 39.86
C GLY A 232 -41.37 6.48 38.94
N CYS A 233 -42.46 6.80 38.24
CA CYS A 233 -43.87 6.41 38.29
C CYS A 233 -44.45 6.36 36.87
#